data_AF-A0A2P5AZT7-F1
#
_entry.id   AF-A0A2P5AZT7-F1
#
_cell.length_a   1.000
_cell.length_b   1.000
_cell.length_c   1.000
_cell.angle_alpha   90.00
_cell.angle_beta   90.00
_cell.angle_gamma   90.00
#
_symmetry.space_group_name_H-M   'P 1'
#
loop_
_entity.id
_entity.type
_entity.pdbx_description
1 polymer ?
#
loop_
_entity_poly.entity_id
_entity_poly.type
_entity_poly.pdbx_seq_one_letter_code
_entity_poly.pdbx_strand_id
1 'polypeptide(L)' 'MDSIEQSMMHYLRDWRNTIKVHFTTVGGKEDLAAAMAKPFKNVPLDEWKILCDHFASQEFEVIYFAPTLNH' A
#
# COMPACT_ATOMS: atom_id res chain seq x y z
N MET A 1 12.79 -1.51 -22.88
CA MET A 1 12.10 -2.11 -21.73
C MET A 1 11.47 -3.40 -22.20
N ASP A 2 11.88 -4.53 -21.64
CA ASP A 2 11.42 -5.86 -22.05
C ASP A 2 10.21 -6.35 -21.22
N SER A 3 9.71 -7.54 -21.56
CA SER A 3 8.55 -8.15 -20.91
C SER A 3 8.82 -8.65 -19.48
N ILE A 4 10.08 -8.91 -19.12
CA ILE A 4 10.49 -9.31 -17.77
C ILE A 4 10.52 -8.08 -16.87
N GLU A 5 11.15 -6.98 -17.32
CA GLU A 5 11.15 -5.68 -16.64
C GLU A 5 9.71 -5.18 -16.39
N GLN A 6 8.85 -5.25 -17.41
CA GLN A 6 7.43 -4.90 -17.27
C GLN A 6 6.72 -5.78 -16.23
N SER A 7 6.86 -7.11 -16.33
CA SER A 7 6.24 -8.06 -15.40
C SER A 7 6.67 -7.83 -13.95
N MET A 8 7.98 -7.58 -13.73
CA MET A 8 8.53 -7.26 -12.41
C MET A 8 7.97 -5.94 -11.85
N MET A 9 7.88 -4.88 -12.67
CA MET A 9 7.28 -3.62 -12.24
C MET A 9 5.78 -3.74 -11.91
N HIS A 10 5.03 -4.51 -12.71
CA HIS A 10 3.62 -4.79 -12.42
C HIS A 10 3.46 -5.54 -11.09
N TYR A 11 4.19 -6.63 -10.90
CA TYR A 11 4.20 -7.40 -9.65
C TYR A 11 4.53 -6.52 -8.42
N LEU A 12 5.60 -5.72 -8.49
CA LEU A 12 6.00 -4.83 -7.39
C LEU A 12 4.96 -3.73 -7.11
N ARG A 13 4.33 -3.18 -8.16
CA ARG A 13 3.25 -2.19 -8.04
C ARG A 13 2.04 -2.80 -7.33
N ASP A 14 1.61 -3.99 -7.72
CA ASP A 14 0.41 -4.64 -7.18
C ASP A 14 0.62 -5.19 -5.77
N TRP A 15 1.83 -5.68 -5.47
CA TRP A 15 2.27 -6.00 -4.10
C TRP A 15 2.20 -4.76 -3.20
N ARG A 16 2.82 -3.65 -3.60
CA ARG A 16 2.79 -2.37 -2.85
C ARG A 16 1.36 -1.85 -2.68
N ASN A 17 0.53 -1.93 -3.72
CA ASN A 17 -0.87 -1.52 -3.64
C ASN A 17 -1.66 -2.37 -2.63
N THR A 18 -1.45 -3.69 -2.63
CA THR A 18 -2.10 -4.62 -1.69
C THR A 18 -1.72 -4.32 -0.24
N ILE A 19 -0.44 -4.05 0.02
CA ILE A 19 0.05 -3.65 1.35
C ILE A 19 -0.51 -2.29 1.77
N LYS A 20 -0.60 -1.31 0.85
CA LYS A 20 -1.23 -0.01 1.13
C LYS A 20 -2.72 -0.15 1.45
N VAL A 21 -3.46 -1.01 0.74
CA VAL A 21 -4.86 -1.30 1.03
C VAL A 21 -5.00 -1.90 2.42
N HIS A 22 -4.21 -2.92 2.77
CA HIS A 22 -4.20 -3.49 4.12
C HIS A 22 -3.95 -2.42 5.19
N PHE A 23 -2.90 -1.60 5.04
CA PHE A 23 -2.61 -0.46 5.92
C PHE A 23 -3.84 0.44 6.13
N THR A 24 -4.49 0.88 5.05
CA THR A 24 -5.71 1.71 5.16
C THR A 24 -6.90 0.99 5.80
N THR A 25 -7.06 -0.32 5.59
CA THR A 25 -8.16 -1.12 6.17
C THR A 25 -8.00 -1.35 7.68
N VAL A 26 -6.76 -1.38 8.20
CA VAL A 26 -6.52 -1.66 9.64
C VAL A 26 -6.52 -0.43 10.55
N GLY A 27 -6.44 0.78 9.99
CA GLY A 27 -6.40 2.07 10.71
C GLY A 27 -5.72 3.20 9.93
N GLY A 28 -4.82 2.87 9.00
CA GLY A 28 -4.18 3.83 8.10
C GLY A 28 -3.38 4.92 8.81
N LYS A 29 -3.54 6.16 8.33
CA LYS A 29 -2.95 7.37 8.94
C LYS A 29 -3.77 7.90 10.13
N GLU A 30 -5.05 7.51 10.21
CA GLU A 30 -6.00 7.99 11.23
C GLU A 30 -5.80 7.24 12.56
N ASP A 31 -5.59 5.92 12.51
CA ASP A 31 -5.13 5.09 13.62
C ASP A 31 -3.85 4.32 13.21
N LEU A 32 -2.73 5.05 13.23
CA LEU A 32 -1.40 4.50 12.96
C LEU A 32 -0.98 3.44 14.00
N ALA A 33 -1.54 3.49 15.23
CA ALA A 33 -1.23 2.52 16.27
C ALA A 33 -1.89 1.16 15.97
N ALA A 34 -3.16 1.14 15.60
CA ALA A 34 -3.84 -0.07 15.12
C ALA A 34 -3.24 -0.60 13.82
N ALA A 35 -2.72 0.28 12.95
CA ALA A 35 -2.00 -0.12 11.75
C ALA A 35 -0.66 -0.81 12.06
N MET A 36 0.21 -0.20 12.88
CA MET A 36 1.47 -0.82 13.31
C MET A 36 1.25 -2.14 14.06
N ALA A 37 0.16 -2.26 14.84
CA ALA A 37 -0.19 -3.48 15.57
C ALA A 37 -0.68 -4.65 14.69
N LYS A 38 -0.96 -4.43 13.40
CA LYS A 38 -1.52 -5.44 12.47
C LYS A 38 -0.65 -5.57 11.20
N PRO A 39 0.54 -6.20 11.28
CA PRO A 39 1.40 -6.41 10.11
C PRO A 39 0.71 -7.14 8.97
N PHE A 40 1.09 -6.79 7.73
CA PHE A 40 0.70 -7.58 6.57
C PHE A 40 1.35 -8.97 6.64
N LYS A 41 0.65 -9.98 6.13
CA LYS A 41 1.12 -11.37 6.17
C LYS A 41 2.52 -11.52 5.56
N ASN A 42 3.38 -12.27 6.25
CA ASN A 42 4.77 -12.57 5.87
C ASN A 42 5.71 -11.34 5.77
N VAL A 43 5.33 -10.18 6.31
CA VAL A 43 6.21 -9.01 6.43
C VAL A 43 6.79 -8.96 7.87
N PRO A 44 8.11 -8.91 8.06
CA PRO A 44 8.74 -8.69 9.37
C PRO A 44 8.25 -7.40 10.06
N LEU A 45 8.29 -7.35 11.40
CA LEU A 45 7.74 -6.21 12.17
C LEU A 45 8.54 -4.91 11.97
N ASP A 46 9.84 -5.02 11.74
CA ASP A 46 10.75 -3.93 11.41
C ASP A 46 10.50 -3.38 9.99
N GLU A 47 10.38 -4.27 8.99
CA GLU A 47 9.95 -3.89 7.63
C GLU A 47 8.55 -3.26 7.62
N TRP A 48 7.60 -3.85 8.37
CA TRP A 48 6.24 -3.33 8.50
C TRP A 48 6.22 -1.93 9.11
N LYS A 49 7.05 -1.66 10.11
CA LYS A 49 7.16 -0.31 10.69
C LYS A 49 7.64 0.71 9.64
N ILE A 50 8.69 0.40 8.88
CA ILE A 50 9.21 1.28 7.82
C ILE A 50 8.12 1.56 6.76
N LEU A 51 7.34 0.54 6.40
CA LEU A 51 6.20 0.67 5.48
C LEU A 51 5.10 1.57 6.07
N CYS A 52 4.70 1.39 7.33
CA CYS A 52 3.76 2.27 8.04
C CYS A 52 4.26 3.73 8.08
N ASP A 53 5.53 3.94 8.42
CA ASP A 53 6.13 5.27 8.53
C ASP A 53 6.10 6.00 7.18
N HIS A 54 6.38 5.32 6.05
CA HIS A 54 6.13 5.93 4.73
C HIS A 54 4.62 6.12 4.48
N PHE A 55 3.75 5.12 4.64
CA PHE A 55 2.33 5.28 4.31
C PHE A 55 1.61 6.37 5.12
N ALA A 56 2.10 6.71 6.31
CA ALA A 56 1.63 7.87 7.11
C ALA A 56 2.32 9.20 6.72
N SER A 57 3.63 9.19 6.46
CA SER A 57 4.42 10.37 6.09
C SER A 57 4.01 10.94 4.72
N GLN A 58 3.82 10.06 3.74
CA GLN A 58 3.41 10.39 2.38
C GLN A 58 2.02 11.04 2.38
N GLU A 59 1.90 12.34 2.11
CA GLU A 59 0.61 13.01 1.87
C GLU A 59 -0.01 12.53 0.56
N PHE A 60 -0.75 11.42 0.63
CA PHE A 60 -1.35 10.83 -0.55
C PHE A 60 -2.65 11.53 -0.93
N GLU A 61 -2.54 12.36 -1.97
CA GLU A 61 -3.69 12.83 -2.74
C GLU A 61 -4.64 11.69 -3.12
N VAL A 62 -5.91 12.09 -3.24
CA VAL A 62 -7.05 11.40 -3.84
C VAL A 62 -6.69 10.09 -4.53
N ILE A 63 -7.11 8.97 -3.94
CA ILE A 63 -7.26 7.71 -4.67
C ILE A 63 -8.14 8.02 -5.88
N TYR A 64 -7.64 7.82 -7.09
CA TYR A 64 -8.41 7.91 -8.33
C TYR A 64 -9.43 6.76 -8.42
N PHE A 65 -10.42 6.81 -7.53
CA PHE A 65 -11.71 6.14 -7.66
C PHE A 65 -12.52 6.94 -8.70
N ALA A 66 -12.02 6.95 -9.93
CA ALA A 66 -12.81 7.23 -11.10
C ALA A 66 -13.58 5.95 -11.43
N PRO A 67 -14.85 5.79 -11.04
CA PRO A 67 -15.66 4.74 -11.66
C PRO A 67 -15.71 5.05 -13.16
N THR A 68 -15.34 4.07 -13.98
CA THR A 68 -15.56 4.15 -15.44
C THR A 68 -17.06 4.03 -15.68
N LEU A 69 -17.73 5.18 -15.61
CA LEU A 69 -19.18 5.34 -15.66
C LEU A 69 -19.49 6.35 -16.77
N ASN A 70 -20.40 5.98 -17.67
CA ASN A 70 -20.75 6.67 -18.92
C ASN A 70 -19.68 6.50 -20.03
N HIS A 71 -20.03 6.21 -21.29
CA HIS A 71 -21.34 5.85 -21.87
C HIS A 71 -21.13 4.95 -23.11
#